data_AF-K1VBH6-F1
#
_entry.id   AF-K1VBH6-F1
#
_cell.length_a   1.000
_cell.length_b   1.000
_cell.length_c   1.000
_cell.angle_alpha   90.00
_cell.angle_beta   90.00
_cell.angle_gamma   90.00
#
_symmetry.space_group_name_H-M   'P 1'
#
loop_
_entity.id
_entity.type
_entity.pdbx_description
1 polymer ?
#
loop_
_entity_poly.entity_id
_entity_poly.type
_entity_poly.pdbx_seq_one_letter_code
_entity_poly.pdbx_strand_id
1 'polypeptide(L)'
;KRGIAAICAAPSVLGDLGFLKGKKAVCYPGFESRLTGAEVLAVPVVTDGHITTSRGMGTAIAFALELTKRLKDEETAKQVGRSIIYNV
;
A
#
# COMPACT_ATOMS: atom_id res chain seq x y z
N LYS A 1 6.87 9.99 12.56
CA LYS A 1 5.56 9.29 12.66
C LYS A 1 5.80 7.80 12.42
N ARG A 2 5.13 6.88 13.14
CA ARG A 2 5.20 5.44 12.84
C ARG A 2 4.48 5.16 11.52
N GLY A 3 4.99 4.22 10.72
CA GLY A 3 4.37 3.82 9.47
C GLY A 3 3.08 3.01 9.70
N ILE A 4 2.08 3.21 8.86
CA ILE A 4 0.84 2.44 8.83
C ILE A 4 0.75 1.74 7.47
N ALA A 5 0.44 0.46 7.46
CA ALA A 5 0.34 -0.33 6.24
C ALA A 5 -0.98 -1.12 6.23
N ALA A 6 -1.71 -1.10 5.12
CA ALA A 6 -2.98 -1.81 4.98
C ALA A 6 -3.16 -2.37 3.56
N ILE A 7 -3.64 -3.60 3.44
CA ILE A 7 -3.81 -4.27 2.14
C ILE A 7 -5.21 -4.88 2.03
N CYS A 8 -5.68 -5.07 0.79
CA CYS A 8 -6.97 -5.68 0.50
C CYS A 8 -8.12 -4.80 1.01
N ALA A 9 -8.98 -5.32 1.88
CA ALA A 9 -10.08 -4.57 2.48
C ALA A 9 -9.63 -3.63 3.61
N ALA A 10 -8.47 -3.89 4.25
CA ALA A 10 -8.02 -3.16 5.44
C ALA A 10 -7.88 -1.63 5.27
N PRO A 11 -7.51 -1.07 4.09
CA PRO A 11 -7.51 0.38 3.87
C PRO A 11 -8.87 1.05 4.16
N SER A 12 -9.99 0.32 4.06
CA SER A 12 -11.31 0.85 4.42
C SER A 12 -11.38 1.31 5.86
N VAL A 13 -10.75 0.59 6.80
CA VAL A 13 -10.68 0.97 8.22
C VAL A 13 -9.98 2.33 8.38
N LEU A 14 -8.92 2.58 7.61
CA LEU A 14 -8.21 3.86 7.64
C LEU A 14 -9.06 4.98 7.04
N GLY A 15 -9.86 4.66 6.03
CA GLY A 15 -10.83 5.58 5.43
C GLY A 15 -11.95 5.96 6.39
N ASP A 16 -12.56 4.97 7.07
CA ASP A 16 -13.62 5.20 8.06
C ASP A 16 -13.12 6.07 9.23
N LEU A 17 -11.86 5.88 9.66
CA LEU A 17 -11.21 6.68 10.70
C LEU A 17 -10.75 8.06 10.21
N GLY A 18 -10.90 8.36 8.91
CA GLY A 18 -10.54 9.64 8.30
C GLY A 18 -9.04 9.85 8.09
N PHE A 19 -8.21 8.82 8.26
CA PHE A 19 -6.75 8.92 8.08
C PHE A 19 -6.34 9.11 6.61
N LEU A 20 -7.24 8.80 5.66
CA LEU A 20 -6.98 8.92 4.23
C LEU A 20 -7.50 10.22 3.60
N LYS A 21 -8.09 11.13 4.39
CA LYS A 21 -8.59 12.41 3.87
C LYS A 21 -7.47 13.22 3.23
N GLY A 22 -7.65 13.59 1.96
CA GLY A 22 -6.68 14.34 1.16
C GLY A 22 -5.44 13.53 0.78
N LYS A 23 -5.49 12.19 0.84
CA LYS A 23 -4.36 11.30 0.51
C LYS A 23 -4.66 10.42 -0.69
N LYS A 24 -3.60 9.97 -1.34
CA LYS A 24 -3.67 8.89 -2.33
C LYS A 24 -3.72 7.55 -1.61
N ALA A 25 -4.63 6.67 -2.01
CA ALA A 25 -4.76 5.34 -1.44
C ALA A 25 -5.31 4.33 -2.45
N VAL A 26 -5.16 3.05 -2.16
CA VAL A 26 -5.75 1.95 -2.93
C VAL A 26 -6.36 0.92 -1.99
N CYS A 27 -7.31 0.14 -2.48
CA CYS A 27 -7.92 -0.97 -1.74
C CYS A 27 -8.34 -2.09 -2.69
N TYR A 28 -8.89 -3.16 -2.12
CA TYR A 28 -9.55 -4.21 -2.90
C TYR A 28 -10.74 -3.62 -3.66
N PRO A 29 -10.96 -4.02 -4.93
CA PRO A 29 -12.13 -3.60 -5.69
C PRO A 29 -13.44 -3.87 -4.94
N GLY A 30 -14.30 -2.87 -4.81
CA GLY A 30 -15.55 -2.93 -4.02
C GLY A 30 -15.46 -2.28 -2.64
N PHE A 31 -14.29 -1.80 -2.20
CA PHE A 31 -14.11 -1.08 -0.94
C PHE A 31 -13.86 0.42 -1.12
N GLU A 32 -13.82 0.94 -2.35
CA GLU A 32 -13.43 2.32 -2.68
C GLU A 32 -14.31 3.35 -1.98
N SER A 33 -15.61 3.09 -1.86
CA SER A 33 -16.57 3.97 -1.18
C SER A 33 -16.25 4.20 0.30
N ARG A 34 -15.47 3.31 0.92
CA ARG A 34 -15.03 3.41 2.31
C ARG A 34 -13.72 4.16 2.50
N LEU A 35 -13.01 4.50 1.42
CA LEU A 35 -11.79 5.32 1.47
C LEU A 35 -12.17 6.81 1.51
N THR A 36 -12.95 7.19 2.51
CA THR A 36 -13.60 8.50 2.60
C THR A 36 -12.59 9.65 2.52
N GLY A 37 -12.75 10.50 1.50
CA GLY A 37 -11.90 11.67 1.26
C GLY A 37 -10.53 11.36 0.66
N ALA A 38 -10.24 10.12 0.28
CA ALA A 38 -9.02 9.74 -0.43
C ALA A 38 -9.16 9.92 -1.94
N GLU A 39 -8.05 10.18 -2.61
CA GLU A 39 -7.89 9.97 -4.05
C GLU A 39 -7.59 8.48 -4.27
N VAL A 40 -8.60 7.72 -4.70
CA VAL A 40 -8.46 6.26 -4.90
C VAL A 40 -7.84 5.97 -6.25
N LEU A 41 -6.71 5.26 -6.25
CA LEU A 41 -5.97 4.90 -7.47
C LEU A 41 -6.13 3.42 -7.83
N ALA A 42 -5.90 3.09 -9.10
CA ALA A 42 -5.96 1.72 -9.61
C ALA A 42 -4.56 1.12 -9.86
N VAL A 43 -3.62 1.28 -8.92
CA VAL A 43 -2.23 0.78 -9.02
C VAL A 43 -1.90 -0.24 -7.91
N PRO A 44 -0.85 -1.08 -8.05
CA PRO A 44 -0.60 -2.18 -7.11
C PRO A 44 -0.36 -1.75 -5.65
N VAL A 45 0.34 -0.63 -5.45
CA VAL A 45 0.70 -0.09 -4.14
C VAL A 45 0.76 1.44 -4.22
N VAL A 46 0.34 2.13 -3.17
CA VAL A 46 0.51 3.58 -3.00
C VAL A 46 1.06 3.87 -1.63
N THR A 47 2.05 4.76 -1.60
CA THR A 47 2.58 5.34 -0.36
C THR A 47 2.34 6.85 -0.38
N ASP A 48 1.59 7.36 0.60
CA ASP A 48 1.35 8.80 0.81
C ASP A 48 1.78 9.18 2.23
N GLY A 49 2.92 9.86 2.34
CA GLY A 49 3.52 10.23 3.62
C GLY A 49 3.98 9.02 4.43
N HIS A 50 3.21 8.63 5.45
CA HIS A 50 3.50 7.52 6.36
C HIS A 50 2.49 6.36 6.26
N ILE A 51 1.57 6.43 5.30
CA ILE A 51 0.57 5.40 5.05
C ILE A 51 0.89 4.72 3.72
N THR A 52 0.98 3.39 3.73
CA THR A 52 1.15 2.57 2.53
C THR A 52 -0.06 1.65 2.38
N THR A 53 -0.70 1.66 1.22
CA THR A 53 -1.89 0.84 0.92
C THR A 53 -1.69 -0.02 -0.32
N SER A 54 -2.36 -1.18 -0.38
CA SER A 54 -2.30 -2.11 -1.52
C SER A 54 -3.65 -2.83 -1.76
N ARG A 55 -3.84 -3.38 -2.98
CA ARG A 55 -5.15 -3.80 -3.47
C ARG A 55 -5.58 -5.22 -3.08
N GLY A 56 -4.69 -6.19 -2.99
CA GLY A 56 -5.08 -7.57 -2.67
C GLY A 56 -3.93 -8.56 -2.78
N MET A 57 -4.25 -9.86 -2.76
CA MET A 57 -3.20 -10.90 -2.77
C MET A 57 -2.28 -10.81 -3.99
N GLY A 58 -2.82 -10.48 -5.18
CA GLY A 58 -2.06 -10.32 -6.42
C GLY A 58 -1.07 -9.15 -6.39
N THR A 59 -1.18 -8.24 -5.40
CA THR A 59 -0.28 -7.09 -5.23
C THR A 59 0.55 -7.21 -3.95
N ALA A 60 0.51 -8.34 -3.25
CA ALA A 60 1.18 -8.54 -1.97
C ALA A 60 2.71 -8.45 -2.07
N ILE A 61 3.30 -8.94 -3.17
CA ILE A 61 4.75 -8.85 -3.37
C ILE A 61 5.15 -7.38 -3.58
N ALA A 62 4.49 -6.65 -4.49
CA ALA A 62 4.74 -5.21 -4.68
C ALA A 62 4.60 -4.41 -3.38
N PHE A 63 3.59 -4.74 -2.56
CA PHE A 63 3.39 -4.14 -1.24
C PHE A 63 4.54 -4.45 -0.28
N ALA A 64 4.97 -5.71 -0.17
CA ALA A 64 6.07 -6.12 0.70
C ALA A 64 7.40 -5.46 0.29
N LEU A 65 7.67 -5.34 -1.02
CA LEU A 65 8.87 -4.67 -1.52
C LEU A 65 8.86 -3.16 -1.23
N GLU A 66 7.71 -2.49 -1.37
CA GLU A 66 7.57 -1.08 -0.99
C GLU A 66 7.78 -0.87 0.52
N LEU A 67 7.25 -1.76 1.37
CA LEU A 67 7.51 -1.70 2.81
C LEU A 67 8.98 -1.96 3.14
N THR A 68 9.61 -2.92 2.47
CA THR A 68 11.05 -3.21 2.64
C THR A 68 11.90 -1.98 2.31
N LYS A 69 11.58 -1.31 1.18
CA LYS A 69 12.22 -0.06 0.77
C LYS A 69 12.12 1.03 1.84
N ARG A 70 10.95 1.16 2.47
CA ARG A 70 10.69 2.21 3.48
C ARG A 70 11.27 1.90 4.85
N LEU A 71 11.32 0.63 5.23
CA LEU A 71 11.82 0.20 6.54
C LEU A 71 13.35 0.06 6.57
N LYS A 72 13.97 -0.13 5.40
CA LYS A 72 15.42 -0.29 5.27
C LYS A 72 15.99 0.57 4.15
N ASP A 73 15.95 0.08 2.90
CA ASP A 73 16.45 0.79 1.73
C ASP A 73 15.99 0.12 0.43
N GLU A 74 16.16 0.84 -0.68
CA GLU A 74 15.78 0.37 -2.02
C GLU A 74 16.61 -0.84 -2.49
N GLU A 75 17.88 -0.93 -2.10
CA GLU A 75 18.74 -2.04 -2.50
C GLU A 75 18.28 -3.36 -1.87
N THR A 76 17.91 -3.33 -0.59
CA THR A 76 17.34 -4.49 0.10
C THR A 76 16.03 -4.92 -0.57
N ALA A 77 15.16 -3.98 -0.93
CA ALA A 77 13.92 -4.31 -1.64
C ALA A 77 14.20 -4.99 -3.00
N LYS A 78 15.16 -4.47 -3.78
CA LYS A 78 15.59 -5.09 -5.05
C LYS A 78 16.20 -6.47 -4.83
N GLN A 79 17.05 -6.64 -3.81
CA GLN A 79 17.64 -7.93 -3.45
C GLN A 79 16.56 -8.96 -3.11
N VAL A 80 15.58 -8.59 -2.26
CA VAL A 80 14.46 -9.47 -1.89
C VAL A 80 13.66 -9.84 -3.14
N GLY A 81 13.30 -8.87 -3.99
CA GLY A 81 12.58 -9.12 -5.24
C GLY A 81 13.30 -10.11 -6.16
N ARG A 82 14.62 -9.94 -6.35
CA ARG A 82 15.46 -10.88 -7.12
C ARG A 82 15.46 -12.28 -6.49
N SER A 83 15.56 -12.38 -5.17
CA SER A 83 15.64 -13.67 -4.47
C SER A 83 14.39 -14.54 -4.60
N ILE A 84 13.24 -13.92 -4.87
CA ILE A 84 11.95 -14.61 -5.09
C ILE A 84 11.54 -14.63 -6.57
N ILE A 85 12.46 -14.32 -7.49
CA ILE A 85 12.22 -14.29 -8.95
C ILE A 85 11.01 -13.40 -9.31
N TYR A 86 10.91 -12.26 -8.65
CA TYR A 86 9.91 -11.24 -8.97
C TYR A 86 10.53 -10.24 -9.94
N ASN A 87 9.92 -10.10 -11.13
CA ASN A 87 10.37 -9.14 -12.15
C ASN A 87 10.24 -7.71 -11.59
N VAL A 88 11.36 -7.18 -11.09
CA VAL A 88 11.52 -5.77 -10.73
C VAL A 88 11.97 -4.98 -11.95
#